data_AF-A0A2M7IPL3-F1
#
_entry.id   AF-A0A2M7IPL3-F1
#
_cell.length_a   1.000
_cell.length_b   1.000
_cell.length_c   1.000
_cell.angle_alpha   90.00
_cell.angle_beta   90.00
_cell.angle_gamma   90.00
#
_symmetry.space_group_name_H-M   'P 1'
#
loop_
_entity.id
_entity.type
_entity.pdbx_description
1 polymer ?
#
loop_
_entity_poly.entity_id
_entity_poly.type
_entity_poly.pdbx_seq_one_letter_code
_entity_poly.pdbx_strand_id
1 'polypeptide(L)'
;MLILDIEASGTNYEKHSIVSVGAIDLEIPERRFYGECHIWEGAHVMDEALVVNGFTREQITDNQKISESELVIQLLEWSEQLSDRTLAGQNVSFDRDMLKAAVARAGLNWTLAYRTIDTHSLCYMHMIKSGLVPPIDPQHKHSAL
;
A
#
# COMPACT_ATOMS: atom_id res chain seq x y z
N MET A 1 12.63 -3.24 -8.15
CA MET A 1 11.44 -2.46 -7.75
C MET A 1 10.64 -3.26 -6.75
N LEU A 2 10.15 -2.58 -5.72
CA LEU A 2 9.25 -3.13 -4.71
C LEU A 2 7.82 -2.82 -5.15
N ILE A 3 7.09 -3.84 -5.61
CA ILE A 3 5.66 -3.70 -5.89
C ILE A 3 4.93 -3.78 -4.55
N LEU A 4 4.15 -2.75 -4.20
CA LEU A 4 3.49 -2.60 -2.90
C LEU A 4 1.99 -2.44 -3.08
N ASP A 5 1.24 -3.09 -2.20
CA ASP A 5 -0.22 -3.00 -2.12
C ASP A 5 -0.63 -3.07 -0.64
N ILE A 6 -1.32 -2.04 -0.15
CA ILE A 6 -1.72 -1.90 1.25
C ILE A 6 -3.23 -1.86 1.36
N GLU A 7 -3.75 -2.72 2.23
CA GLU A 7 -5.10 -2.58 2.73
C GLU A 7 -5.08 -1.85 4.06
N ALA A 8 -6.07 -0.98 4.25
CA ALA A 8 -6.16 -0.12 5.41
C ALA A 8 -7.56 -0.10 6.03
N SER A 9 -7.65 0.34 7.29
CA SER A 9 -8.92 0.60 7.96
C SER A 9 -9.63 1.87 7.44
N GLY A 10 -9.06 2.55 6.44
CA GLY A 10 -9.59 3.74 5.77
C GLY A 10 -8.50 4.48 4.99
N THR A 11 -8.81 5.66 4.44
CA THR A 11 -7.97 6.31 3.42
C THR A 11 -7.01 7.40 3.92
N ASN A 12 -7.17 7.85 5.17
CA ASN A 12 -6.34 8.88 5.79
C ASN A 12 -5.23 8.24 6.65
N TYR A 13 -3.97 8.38 6.24
CA TYR A 13 -2.79 7.78 6.88
C TYR A 13 -2.48 8.29 8.30
N GLU A 14 -3.01 9.45 8.70
CA GLU A 14 -2.87 9.99 10.06
C GLU A 14 -3.88 9.38 11.03
N LYS A 15 -5.02 8.89 10.52
CA LYS A 15 -6.15 8.43 11.33
C LYS A 15 -6.41 6.93 11.24
N HIS A 16 -6.10 6.31 10.11
CA HIS A 16 -6.34 4.90 9.86
C HIS A 16 -5.06 4.09 9.99
N SER A 17 -5.23 2.78 10.08
CA SER A 17 -4.14 1.80 10.20
C SER A 17 -4.03 0.98 8.94
N ILE A 18 -2.84 0.48 8.66
CA ILE A 18 -2.65 -0.69 7.81
C ILE A 18 -3.36 -1.89 8.47
N VAL A 19 -3.98 -2.74 7.66
CA VAL A 19 -4.56 -4.03 8.09
C VAL A 19 -3.88 -5.21 7.38
N SER A 20 -3.37 -5.00 6.17
CA SER A 20 -2.47 -5.94 5.49
C SER A 20 -1.51 -5.24 4.55
N VAL A 21 -0.40 -5.92 4.24
CA VAL A 21 0.56 -5.50 3.22
C VAL A 21 0.88 -6.68 2.32
N GLY A 22 0.67 -6.51 1.02
CA GLY A 22 1.24 -7.34 -0.03
C GLY A 22 2.45 -6.66 -0.66
N ALA A 23 3.54 -7.40 -0.85
CA ALA A 23 4.67 -6.91 -1.63
C ALA A 23 5.35 -7.99 -2.46
N ILE A 24 5.92 -7.59 -3.59
CA ILE A 24 6.63 -8.48 -4.52
C ILE A 24 7.90 -7.79 -5.01
N ASP A 25 9.00 -8.53 -5.07
CA ASP A 25 10.19 -8.12 -5.80
C ASP A 25 9.95 -8.31 -7.30
N LEU A 26 9.93 -7.23 -8.08
CA LEU A 26 9.67 -7.31 -9.51
C LEU A 26 10.76 -8.11 -10.26
N GLU A 27 12.01 -8.09 -9.78
CA GLU A 27 13.10 -8.82 -10.42
C GLU A 27 13.01 -10.32 -10.14
N ILE A 28 12.53 -10.71 -8.95
CA ILE A 28 12.39 -12.11 -8.50
C ILE A 28 10.97 -12.31 -7.96
N PRO A 29 9.94 -12.52 -8.81
CA PRO A 29 8.54 -12.54 -8.41
C PRO A 29 8.13 -13.65 -7.42
N GLU A 30 8.97 -14.67 -7.23
CA GLU A 30 8.81 -15.70 -6.21
C GLU A 30 9.13 -15.17 -4.81
N ARG A 31 9.93 -14.10 -4.71
CA ARG A 31 10.17 -13.37 -3.47
C ARG A 31 8.98 -12.46 -3.20
N ARG A 32 8.09 -12.95 -2.34
CA ARG A 32 6.86 -12.27 -1.94
C ARG A 32 6.84 -12.03 -0.44
N PHE A 33 6.15 -10.99 -0.04
CA PHE A 33 5.77 -10.71 1.33
C PHE A 33 4.26 -10.56 1.38
N TYR A 34 3.65 -11.19 2.38
CA TYR A 34 2.28 -10.94 2.74
C TYR A 34 2.19 -11.00 4.26
N GLY A 35 1.54 -10.00 4.86
CA GLY A 35 1.27 -10.02 6.28
C GLY A 35 0.02 -9.22 6.61
N GLU A 36 -0.66 -9.64 7.67
CA GLU A 36 -1.80 -8.95 8.26
C GLU A 36 -1.47 -8.54 9.68
N CYS A 37 -2.04 -7.44 10.14
CA CYS A 37 -1.88 -6.96 11.51
C CYS A 37 -3.21 -6.57 12.13
N HIS A 38 -3.21 -6.39 13.46
CA HIS A 38 -4.25 -5.60 14.10
C HIS A 38 -3.91 -4.11 14.00
N ILE A 39 -4.94 -3.26 14.06
CA ILE A 39 -4.78 -1.81 13.97
C ILE A 39 -4.04 -1.23 15.18
N TRP A 40 -3.34 -0.11 15.00
CA TRP A 40 -2.74 0.62 16.11
C TRP A 40 -3.79 1.20 17.06
N GLU A 41 -3.42 1.39 18.34
CA GLU A 41 -4.34 1.84 19.38
C GLU A 41 -4.87 3.25 19.11
N GLY A 42 -6.19 3.38 18.95
CA GLY A 42 -6.85 4.65 18.64
C GLY A 42 -7.05 4.91 17.14
N ALA A 43 -6.64 3.98 16.28
CA ALA A 43 -6.93 4.06 14.85
C ALA A 43 -8.45 4.12 14.58
N HIS A 44 -8.83 4.98 13.66
CA HIS A 44 -10.19 5.04 13.14
C HIS A 44 -10.45 3.89 12.18
N VAL A 45 -11.73 3.56 12.03
CA VAL A 45 -12.21 2.53 11.09
C VAL A 45 -13.31 3.15 10.24
N MET A 46 -13.19 2.98 8.93
CA MET A 46 -14.20 3.31 7.93
C MET A 46 -14.80 2.01 7.43
N ASP A 47 -16.06 1.76 7.77
CA ASP A 47 -16.71 0.47 7.49
C ASP A 47 -16.74 0.17 5.98
N GLU A 48 -16.85 1.20 5.12
CA GLU A 48 -16.79 1.05 3.68
C GLU A 48 -15.43 0.53 3.18
N ALA A 49 -14.32 0.90 3.84
CA ALA A 49 -13.00 0.38 3.48
C ALA A 49 -12.93 -1.14 3.76
N LEU A 50 -13.52 -1.59 4.86
CA LEU A 50 -13.59 -3.00 5.23
C LEU A 50 -14.43 -3.82 4.23
N VAL A 51 -15.51 -3.23 3.72
CA VAL A 51 -16.30 -3.84 2.65
C VAL A 51 -15.49 -4.00 1.37
N VAL A 52 -14.68 -3.00 1.01
CA VAL A 52 -13.86 -3.03 -0.22
C VAL A 52 -12.76 -4.08 -0.14
N ASN A 53 -12.03 -4.15 0.97
CA ASN A 53 -10.88 -5.06 1.12
C ASN A 53 -11.21 -6.42 1.75
N GLY A 54 -12.46 -6.62 2.19
CA GLY A 54 -12.96 -7.91 2.67
C GLY A 54 -12.58 -8.26 4.11
N PHE A 55 -12.09 -7.30 4.90
CA PHE A 55 -11.83 -7.50 6.33
C PHE A 55 -13.08 -7.29 7.19
N THR A 56 -13.14 -7.91 8.35
CA THR A 56 -14.12 -7.58 9.40
C THR A 56 -13.49 -6.78 10.53
N ARG A 57 -14.32 -6.09 11.31
CA ARG A 57 -13.85 -5.33 12.47
C ARG A 57 -13.14 -6.23 13.48
N GLU A 58 -13.63 -7.45 13.67
CA GLU A 58 -13.05 -8.44 14.58
C GLU A 58 -11.64 -8.81 14.11
N GLN A 59 -11.46 -9.07 12.81
CA GLN A 59 -10.16 -9.48 12.24
C GLN A 59 -9.08 -8.40 12.38
N ILE A 60 -9.44 -7.12 12.28
CA ILE A 60 -8.48 -6.01 12.33
C ILE A 60 -8.25 -5.51 13.77
N THR A 61 -9.02 -6.00 14.74
CA THR A 61 -8.82 -5.72 16.18
C THR A 61 -8.36 -6.95 16.96
N ASP A 62 -8.04 -8.03 16.27
CA ASP A 62 -7.58 -9.27 16.90
C ASP A 62 -6.14 -9.13 17.41
N ASN A 63 -6.01 -8.93 18.72
CA ASN A 63 -4.72 -8.80 19.40
C ASN A 63 -3.86 -10.08 19.37
N GLN A 64 -4.33 -11.19 18.77
CA GLN A 64 -3.49 -12.36 18.47
C GLN A 64 -2.68 -12.18 17.19
N LYS A 65 -3.07 -11.27 16.29
CA LYS A 65 -2.25 -10.87 15.16
C LYS A 65 -1.05 -10.04 15.63
N ILE A 66 -0.04 -9.92 14.79
CA ILE A 66 1.04 -8.94 15.03
C ILE A 66 0.47 -7.52 14.97
N SER A 67 1.15 -6.59 15.63
CA SER A 67 0.85 -5.16 15.56
C SER A 67 1.25 -4.56 14.21
N GLU A 68 0.68 -3.39 13.86
CA GLU A 68 1.09 -2.62 12.68
C GLU A 68 2.60 -2.35 12.67
N SER A 69 3.17 -1.99 13.83
CA SER A 69 4.61 -1.73 13.97
C SER A 69 5.47 -2.96 13.66
N GLU A 70 5.08 -4.14 14.14
CA GLU A 70 5.78 -5.38 13.84
C GLU A 70 5.68 -5.75 12.36
N LEU A 71 4.51 -5.55 11.74
CA LEU A 71 4.31 -5.81 10.31
C LEU A 71 5.23 -4.94 9.44
N VAL A 72 5.33 -3.63 9.73
CA VAL A 72 6.20 -2.74 8.95
C VAL A 72 7.68 -3.01 9.18
N ILE A 73 8.08 -3.44 10.39
CA ILE A 73 9.46 -3.90 10.65
C ILE A 73 9.79 -5.10 9.76
N GLN A 74 8.92 -6.11 9.76
CA GLN A 74 9.13 -7.32 8.95
C GLN A 74 9.18 -7.01 7.45
N LEU A 75 8.33 -6.11 6.97
CA LEU A 75 8.35 -5.64 5.57
C LEU A 75 9.68 -4.95 5.23
N LEU A 76 10.14 -4.03 6.09
CA LEU A 76 11.38 -3.31 5.86
C LEU A 76 12.59 -4.25 5.85
N GLU A 77 12.67 -5.18 6.80
CA GLU A 77 13.71 -6.21 6.87
C GLU A 77 13.70 -7.11 5.63
N TRP A 78 12.52 -7.57 5.21
CA TRP A 78 12.35 -8.34 3.98
C TRP A 78 12.83 -7.54 2.75
N SER A 79 12.54 -6.24 2.72
CA SER A 79 12.89 -5.37 1.58
C SER A 79 14.40 -5.13 1.42
N GLU A 80 15.23 -5.38 2.44
CA GLU A 80 16.70 -5.22 2.35
C GLU A 80 17.34 -6.22 1.37
N GLN A 81 16.64 -7.30 1.00
CA GLN A 81 17.13 -8.30 0.05
C GLN A 81 16.93 -7.87 -1.42
N LEU A 82 16.16 -6.81 -1.66
CA LEU A 82 15.84 -6.31 -3.00
C LEU A 82 17.01 -5.50 -3.54
N SER A 83 17.35 -5.73 -4.81
CA SER A 83 18.32 -4.94 -5.56
C SER A 83 17.86 -3.49 -5.77
N ASP A 84 16.55 -3.29 -5.86
CA ASP A 84 15.90 -2.00 -6.10
C ASP A 84 14.61 -1.88 -5.28
N ARG A 85 14.63 -0.95 -4.32
CA ARG A 85 13.55 -0.64 -3.37
C ARG A 85 12.73 0.58 -3.77
N THR A 86 12.75 0.95 -5.05
CA THR A 86 11.79 1.93 -5.60
C THR A 86 10.39 1.37 -5.50
N LEU A 87 9.49 2.10 -4.83
CA LEU A 87 8.10 1.71 -4.69
C LEU A 87 7.37 1.82 -6.03
N ALA A 88 6.62 0.79 -6.39
CA ALA A 88 5.74 0.79 -7.54
C ALA A 88 4.41 0.09 -7.24
N GLY A 89 3.36 0.49 -7.94
CA GLY A 89 2.00 -0.01 -7.69
C GLY A 89 0.96 0.84 -8.39
N GLN A 90 -0.30 0.42 -8.34
CA GLN A 90 -1.43 1.21 -8.81
C GLN A 90 -1.86 2.14 -7.68
N ASN A 91 -1.88 3.45 -7.90
CA ASN A 91 -2.14 4.44 -6.84
C ASN A 91 -1.11 4.39 -5.69
N VAL A 92 0.16 4.12 -6.03
CA VAL A 92 1.26 3.88 -5.06
C VAL A 92 1.51 5.03 -4.08
N SER A 93 1.02 6.24 -4.36
CA SER A 93 1.05 7.34 -3.40
C SER A 93 0.30 7.01 -2.11
N PHE A 94 -0.83 6.30 -2.22
CA PHE A 94 -1.61 5.86 -1.06
C PHE A 94 -0.78 4.91 -0.20
N ASP A 95 -0.24 3.85 -0.80
CA ASP A 95 0.56 2.84 -0.09
C ASP A 95 1.80 3.44 0.55
N ARG A 96 2.52 4.29 -0.20
CA ARG A 96 3.69 4.99 0.32
C ARG A 96 3.34 5.80 1.57
N ASP A 97 2.26 6.57 1.54
CA ASP A 97 1.92 7.49 2.62
C ASP A 97 1.38 6.74 3.85
N MET A 98 0.60 5.67 3.64
CA MET A 98 0.21 4.73 4.70
C MET A 98 1.43 4.08 5.36
N LEU A 99 2.33 3.51 4.56
CA LEU A 99 3.54 2.86 5.05
C LEU A 99 4.44 3.86 5.79
N LYS A 100 4.65 5.05 5.24
CA LYS A 100 5.50 6.07 5.86
C LYS A 100 4.97 6.52 7.21
N ALA A 101 3.64 6.68 7.34
CA ALA A 101 3.01 6.99 8.61
C ALA A 101 3.18 5.85 9.63
N ALA A 102 3.01 4.59 9.21
CA ALA A 102 3.21 3.43 10.07
C ALA A 102 4.67 3.25 10.51
N VAL A 103 5.65 3.46 9.61
CA VAL A 103 7.09 3.48 9.94
C VAL A 103 7.40 4.56 10.97
N ALA A 104 6.82 5.76 10.82
CA ALA A 104 6.98 6.83 11.80
C ALA A 104 6.36 6.47 13.17
N ARG A 105 5.16 5.87 13.19
CA ARG A 105 4.52 5.37 14.43
C ARG A 105 5.35 4.29 15.12
N ALA A 106 6.04 3.44 14.35
CA ALA A 106 6.96 2.44 14.86
C ALA A 106 8.30 3.03 15.39
N GLY A 107 8.50 4.36 15.29
CA GLY A 107 9.72 5.02 15.74
C GLY A 107 10.93 4.77 14.83
N LEU A 108 10.70 4.39 13.57
CA LEU A 108 11.73 4.06 12.60
C LEU A 108 11.99 5.21 11.62
N ASN A 109 13.16 5.20 11.01
CA ASN A 109 13.49 6.12 9.92
C ASN A 109 12.97 5.56 8.59
N TRP A 110 12.48 6.45 7.72
CA TRP A 110 12.15 6.10 6.35
C TRP A 110 13.42 5.85 5.52
N THR A 111 13.64 4.61 5.08
CA THR A 111 14.82 4.18 4.31
C THR A 111 14.51 3.84 2.84
N LEU A 112 13.24 3.83 2.44
CA LEU A 112 12.82 3.53 1.07
C LEU A 112 12.99 4.75 0.14
N ALA A 113 12.97 4.50 -1.17
CA ALA A 113 13.19 5.54 -2.17
C ALA A 113 12.16 6.69 -2.06
N TYR A 114 12.61 7.92 -2.33
CA TYR A 114 11.72 9.08 -2.41
C TYR A 114 10.80 9.03 -3.65
N ARG A 115 11.33 8.53 -4.77
CA ARG A 115 10.60 8.41 -6.03
C ARG A 115 9.76 7.15 -6.05
N THR A 116 8.62 7.22 -6.71
CA THR A 116 7.70 6.10 -6.92
C THR A 116 7.40 5.94 -8.41
N ILE A 117 6.93 4.75 -8.79
CA ILE A 117 6.46 4.45 -10.14
C ILE A 117 5.00 4.02 -10.06
N ASP A 118 4.10 4.89 -10.50
CA ASP A 118 2.66 4.61 -10.51
C ASP A 118 2.25 3.95 -11.83
N THR A 119 1.72 2.73 -11.74
CA THR A 119 1.30 1.95 -12.91
C THR A 119 0.13 2.58 -13.65
N HIS A 120 -0.71 3.38 -12.98
CA HIS A 120 -1.78 4.16 -13.62
C HIS A 120 -1.19 5.17 -14.61
N SER A 121 -0.19 5.93 -14.16
CA SER A 121 0.50 6.92 -15.01
C SER A 121 1.22 6.26 -16.18
N LEU A 122 1.85 5.09 -15.94
CA LEU A 122 2.49 4.32 -17.00
C LEU A 122 1.49 3.81 -18.04
N CYS A 123 0.34 3.29 -17.59
CA CYS A 123 -0.73 2.81 -18.47
C CYS A 123 -1.32 3.96 -19.29
N TYR A 124 -1.63 5.09 -18.65
CA TYR A 124 -2.15 6.28 -19.32
C TYR A 124 -1.21 6.78 -20.43
N MET A 125 0.09 6.89 -20.13
CA MET A 125 1.12 7.21 -21.11
C MET A 125 1.19 6.17 -22.24
N HIS A 126 1.16 4.87 -21.90
CA HIS A 126 1.25 3.79 -22.88
C HIS A 126 0.10 3.83 -23.89
N MET A 127 -1.12 4.10 -23.43
CA MET A 127 -2.30 4.27 -24.29
C MET A 127 -2.12 5.42 -25.27
N ILE A 128 -1.75 6.63 -24.79
CA ILE A 128 -1.53 7.80 -25.64
C ILE A 128 -0.45 7.53 -26.69
N LYS A 129 0.68 6.94 -26.27
CA LYS A 129 1.78 6.61 -27.19
C LYS A 129 1.39 5.56 -28.23
N SER A 130 0.39 4.73 -27.94
CA SER A 130 -0.17 3.73 -28.84
C SER A 130 -1.31 4.28 -29.72
N GLY A 131 -1.58 5.59 -29.67
CA GLY A 131 -2.67 6.22 -30.43
C GLY A 131 -4.08 5.91 -29.88
N LEU A 132 -4.16 5.39 -28.65
CA LEU A 132 -5.42 5.12 -27.96
C LEU A 132 -5.85 6.34 -27.13
N VAL A 133 -7.15 6.47 -26.89
CA VAL A 133 -7.71 7.49 -25.99
C VAL A 133 -7.90 6.84 -24.61
N PRO A 134 -7.22 7.31 -23.55
CA PRO A 134 -7.46 6.82 -22.20
C PRO A 134 -8.92 7.04 -21.78
N PRO A 135 -9.54 6.08 -21.09
CA PRO A 135 -10.91 6.23 -20.63
C PRO A 135 -11.01 7.34 -19.57
N ILE A 136 -12.05 8.17 -19.67
CA ILE A 136 -12.36 9.24 -18.72
C ILE A 136 -13.75 8.96 -18.15
N ASP A 137 -13.87 9.03 -16.83
CA ASP A 137 -15.16 8.98 -16.14
C ASP A 137 -15.95 10.26 -16.50
N PRO A 138 -17.12 10.14 -17.17
CA PRO A 138 -17.89 11.29 -17.61
C PRO A 138 -18.54 12.06 -16.45
N GLN A 139 -18.80 11.41 -15.32
CA GLN A 139 -19.41 12.00 -14.14
C GLN A 139 -18.36 12.69 -13.27
N HIS A 140 -17.27 11.98 -12.95
CA HIS A 140 -16.24 12.46 -12.02
C HIS A 140 -15.08 13.21 -12.69
N LYS A 141 -14.99 13.16 -14.03
CA LYS A 141 -14.04 13.94 -14.86
C LYS A 141 -12.57 13.65 -14.56
N HIS A 142 -12.24 12.41 -14.25
CA HIS A 142 -10.86 11.93 -14.11
C HIS A 142 -10.68 10.62 -14.89
N SER A 143 -9.43 10.12 -14.94
CA SER A 143 -9.15 8.82 -15.57
C SER A 143 -10.04 7.73 -14.97
N ALA A 144 -10.57 6.86 -15.84
CA ALA A 144 -11.33 5.65 -15.47
C ALA A 144 -10.51 4.37 -15.68
N LEU A 145 -9.18 4.50 -15.75
CA LEU A 145 -8.22 3.40 -15.67
C LEU A 145 -8.06 2.91 -14.23
#